data_AF-A0A9D0YKJ1-F1
#
_entry.id   AF-A0A9D0YKJ1-F1
#
_cell.length_a   1.000
_cell.length_b   1.000
_cell.length_c   1.000
_cell.angle_alpha   90.00
_cell.angle_beta   90.00
_cell.angle_gamma   90.00
#
_symmetry.space_group_name_H-M   'P 1'
#
loop_
_entity.id
_entity.type
_entity.pdbx_description
1 polymer ?
#
loop_
_entity_poly.entity_id
_entity_poly.type
_entity_poly.pdbx_seq_one_letter_code
_entity_poly.pdbx_strand_id
1 'polypeptide(L)'
;MKPLGFDIDDKAVKRAGLDYWKDLDLVVWESFDVFLEAHPIDHNTHLATTKTDRLYFNATFNKGDYILFGSETKGIKEQVLLENRERCITIPMGGTGRSLNLGVSAGIVTYEALRQNYEGFNKITIKNKLEEQS
;
A
#
# COMPACT_ATOMS: atom_id res chain seq x y z
N MET A 1 10.54 -0.07 -6.90
CA MET A 1 11.97 -0.39 -6.72
C MET A 1 12.39 -1.32 -7.85
N LYS A 2 13.53 -1.07 -8.47
CA LYS A 2 14.07 -1.95 -9.51
C LYS A 2 14.60 -3.28 -8.91
N PRO A 3 14.66 -4.37 -9.71
CA PRO A 3 14.12 -4.46 -11.07
C PRO A 3 12.58 -4.50 -11.07
N LEU A 4 11.97 -3.80 -12.02
CA LEU A 4 10.53 -3.89 -12.24
C LEU A 4 10.26 -5.17 -13.04
N GLY A 5 9.27 -5.96 -12.61
CA GLY A 5 8.85 -7.17 -13.32
C GLY A 5 8.03 -6.90 -14.59
N PHE A 6 7.80 -5.63 -14.91
CA PHE A 6 6.99 -5.17 -16.03
C PHE A 6 7.50 -3.81 -16.51
N ASP A 7 7.16 -3.49 -17.75
CA ASP A 7 7.47 -2.19 -18.35
C ASP A 7 6.44 -1.15 -17.89
N ILE A 8 6.93 0.00 -17.43
CA ILE A 8 6.12 1.15 -16.99
C ILE A 8 6.04 2.25 -18.04
N ASP A 9 6.56 2.00 -19.25
CA ASP A 9 6.46 2.94 -20.36
C ASP A 9 4.99 3.27 -20.69
N ASP A 10 4.78 4.53 -21.08
CA ASP A 10 3.47 5.15 -21.33
C ASP A 10 2.59 4.35 -22.34
N LYS A 11 3.20 3.50 -23.18
CA LYS A 11 2.48 2.56 -24.07
C LYS A 11 1.91 1.34 -23.35
N ALA A 12 2.63 0.75 -22.39
CA ALA A 12 2.18 -0.42 -21.63
C ALA A 12 1.04 -0.03 -20.68
N VAL A 13 1.15 1.14 -20.06
CA VAL A 13 0.18 1.71 -19.13
C VAL A 13 -1.13 2.12 -19.81
N LYS A 14 -1.08 2.80 -20.97
CA LYS A 14 -2.29 3.18 -21.73
C LYS A 14 -3.14 1.97 -22.12
N ARG A 15 -2.50 0.83 -22.37
CA ARG A 15 -3.19 -0.42 -22.73
C ARG A 15 -3.94 -1.04 -21.55
N ALA A 16 -3.56 -0.71 -20.32
CA ALA A 16 -4.24 -1.13 -19.09
C ALA A 16 -5.43 -0.23 -18.70
N GLY A 17 -5.76 0.80 -19.51
CA GLY A 17 -6.91 1.69 -19.25
C GLY A 17 -6.69 2.66 -18.09
N LEU A 18 -5.42 2.96 -17.78
CA LEU A 18 -5.02 3.81 -16.66
C LEU A 18 -4.92 5.28 -17.10
N ASP A 19 -6.07 5.91 -17.37
CA ASP A 19 -6.10 7.34 -17.77
C ASP A 19 -5.51 8.27 -16.69
N TYR A 20 -5.54 7.84 -15.42
CA TYR A 20 -5.03 8.57 -14.26
C TYR A 20 -3.51 8.42 -14.03
N TRP A 21 -2.80 7.60 -14.82
CA TRP A 21 -1.37 7.37 -14.61
C TRP A 21 -0.52 8.64 -14.78
N LYS A 22 -0.97 9.59 -15.61
CA LYS A 22 -0.30 10.87 -15.82
C LYS A 22 -0.33 11.79 -14.60
N ASP A 23 -1.30 11.57 -13.72
CA ASP A 23 -1.49 12.35 -12.50
C ASP A 23 -0.81 11.69 -11.29
N LEU A 24 -0.16 10.54 -11.48
CA LEU A 24 0.59 9.84 -10.45
C LEU A 24 1.99 10.44 -10.32
N ASP A 25 2.34 10.86 -9.11
CA ASP A 25 3.72 11.19 -8.74
C ASP A 25 4.53 9.89 -8.54
N LEU A 26 4.87 9.24 -9.65
CA LEU A 26 5.58 7.96 -9.65
C LEU A 26 7.08 8.16 -9.53
N VAL A 27 7.65 7.72 -8.41
CA VAL A 27 9.11 7.67 -8.20
C VAL A 27 9.62 6.23 -8.25
N VAL A 28 10.59 5.97 -9.12
CA VAL A 28 11.24 4.66 -9.24
C VAL A 28 12.63 4.69 -8.60
N TRP A 29 12.78 3.97 -7.50
CA TRP A 29 14.06 3.79 -6.80
C TRP A 29 14.88 2.63 -7.39
N GLU A 30 16.21 2.81 -7.48
CA GLU A 30 17.15 1.82 -8.02
C GLU A 30 17.22 0.53 -7.18
N SER A 31 17.08 0.63 -5.85
CA SER A 31 17.00 -0.53 -4.97
C SER A 31 16.19 -0.19 -3.71
N PHE A 32 15.82 -1.22 -2.96
CA PHE A 32 15.20 -1.02 -1.64
C PHE A 32 16.16 -0.34 -0.67
N ASP A 33 17.45 -0.69 -0.73
CA ASP A 33 18.46 -0.15 0.19
C ASP A 33 18.66 1.36 -0.05
N VAL A 34 18.67 1.82 -1.32
CA VAL A 34 18.71 3.25 -1.67
C VAL A 34 17.46 4.00 -1.17
N PHE A 35 16.28 3.36 -1.25
CA PHE A 35 15.07 3.95 -0.68
C PHE A 35 15.20 4.13 0.85
N LEU A 36 15.74 3.13 1.55
CA LEU A 36 15.93 3.18 3.01
C LEU A 36 16.99 4.19 3.45
N GLU A 37 18.01 4.47 2.63
CA GLU A 37 18.97 5.54 2.89
C GLU A 37 18.31 6.94 2.86
N ALA A 38 17.39 7.15 1.91
CA ALA A 38 16.65 8.41 1.80
C ALA A 38 15.47 8.51 2.78
N HIS A 39 14.87 7.37 3.12
CA HIS A 39 13.68 7.26 3.98
C HIS A 39 13.89 6.11 4.99
N PRO A 40 14.66 6.35 6.07
CA PRO A 40 14.87 5.34 7.09
C PRO A 40 13.55 4.86 7.68
N ILE A 41 13.46 3.55 7.99
CA ILE A 41 12.30 3.01 8.69
C ILE A 41 12.27 3.62 10.09
N ASP A 42 11.15 4.26 10.39
CA ASP A 42 10.91 4.92 11.66
C ASP A 42 9.45 4.78 12.07
N HIS A 43 9.02 5.65 13.00
CA HIS A 43 7.65 5.64 13.51
C HIS A 43 6.54 5.94 12.49
N ASN A 44 6.88 6.53 11.33
CA ASN A 44 5.96 6.82 10.23
C ASN A 44 5.91 5.71 9.18
N THR A 45 6.58 4.58 9.42
CA THR A 45 6.66 3.48 8.46
C THR A 45 5.87 2.26 8.93
N HIS A 46 5.12 1.66 8.02
CA HIS A 46 4.36 0.43 8.21
C HIS A 46 4.83 -0.62 7.21
N LEU A 47 5.26 -1.79 7.71
CA LEU A 47 5.75 -2.90 6.89
C LEU A 47 4.65 -3.96 6.75
N ALA A 48 3.99 -4.04 5.60
CA ALA A 48 2.95 -5.02 5.34
C ALA A 48 3.55 -6.42 5.12
N THR A 49 3.25 -7.36 6.02
CA THR A 49 3.80 -8.72 5.99
C THR A 49 2.84 -9.72 6.63
N THR A 50 2.93 -10.98 6.21
CA THR A 50 2.20 -12.10 6.84
C THR A 50 2.88 -12.63 8.11
N LYS A 51 4.12 -12.18 8.39
CA LYS A 51 4.99 -12.68 9.46
C LYS A 51 4.85 -11.89 10.78
N THR A 52 3.66 -11.39 11.09
CA THR A 52 3.36 -10.63 12.32
C THR A 52 1.91 -10.85 12.76
N ASP A 53 1.64 -10.72 14.05
CA ASP A 53 0.29 -10.80 14.64
C ASP A 53 -0.36 -9.42 14.82
N ARG A 54 0.37 -8.34 14.52
CA ARG A 54 -0.17 -6.97 14.61
C ARG A 54 -1.11 -6.70 13.44
N LEU A 55 -2.40 -6.66 13.73
CA LEU A 55 -3.45 -6.39 12.74
C LEU A 55 -3.34 -4.96 12.20
N TYR A 56 -3.48 -4.80 10.88
CA TYR A 56 -3.36 -3.50 10.21
C TYR A 56 -4.34 -2.44 10.74
N PHE A 57 -5.56 -2.84 11.09
CA PHE A 57 -6.59 -1.92 11.63
C PHE A 57 -6.36 -1.55 13.10
N ASN A 58 -5.35 -2.11 13.76
CA ASN A 58 -4.90 -1.67 15.08
C ASN A 58 -3.75 -0.65 14.99
N ALA A 59 -3.20 -0.42 13.79
CA ALA A 59 -2.17 0.60 13.56
C ALA A 59 -2.82 1.98 13.44
N THR A 60 -2.09 3.01 13.88
CA THR A 60 -2.43 4.40 13.65
C THR A 60 -1.71 4.88 12.39
N PHE A 61 -2.46 5.30 11.39
CA PHE A 61 -1.94 5.89 10.16
C PHE A 61 -2.05 7.41 10.22
N ASN A 62 -0.97 8.10 9.88
CA ASN A 62 -0.94 9.55 9.78
C ASN A 62 -0.64 9.98 8.34
N LYS A 63 -1.04 11.20 8.00
CA LYS A 63 -0.64 11.82 6.73
C LYS A 63 0.88 11.90 6.63
N GLY A 64 1.44 11.36 5.55
CA GLY A 64 2.89 11.31 5.31
C GLY A 64 3.53 9.97 5.69
N ASP A 65 2.77 9.03 6.27
CA ASP A 65 3.28 7.70 6.55
C ASP A 65 3.62 6.91 5.28
N TYR A 66 4.65 6.06 5.37
CA TYR A 66 5.02 5.10 4.34
C TYR A 66 4.38 3.75 4.64
N ILE A 67 3.71 3.16 3.64
CA ILE A 67 3.19 1.80 3.72
C ILE A 67 3.94 0.96 2.71
N LEU A 68 4.84 0.10 3.20
CA LEU A 68 5.74 -0.69 2.37
C LEU A 68 5.18 -2.10 2.18
N PHE A 69 5.09 -2.50 0.91
CA PHE A 69 4.70 -3.85 0.52
C PHE A 69 5.86 -4.56 -0.15
N GLY A 70 6.07 -5.82 0.21
CA GLY A 70 7.04 -6.68 -0.44
C GLY A 70 6.60 -7.13 -1.83
N SER A 71 7.54 -7.69 -2.61
CA SER A 71 7.19 -8.34 -3.87
C SER A 71 6.31 -9.57 -3.63
N GLU A 72 5.44 -9.91 -4.58
CA GLU A 72 4.54 -11.07 -4.46
C GLU A 72 5.28 -12.39 -4.19
N THR A 73 6.49 -12.53 -4.73
CA THR A 73 7.27 -13.77 -4.60
C THR A 73 8.11 -13.81 -3.33
N LYS A 74 8.78 -12.71 -2.97
CA LYS A 74 9.81 -12.71 -1.90
C LYS A 74 9.37 -11.98 -0.64
N GLY A 75 8.33 -11.15 -0.71
CA GLY A 75 7.98 -10.25 0.38
C GLY A 75 9.07 -9.19 0.64
N ILE A 76 9.07 -8.65 1.85
CA ILE A 76 10.12 -7.76 2.38
C ILE A 76 11.25 -8.63 2.94
N LYS A 77 12.51 -8.18 2.80
CA LYS A 77 13.69 -8.88 3.35
C LYS A 77 13.47 -9.19 4.84
N GLU A 78 13.67 -10.44 5.24
CA GLU A 78 13.38 -10.89 6.61
C GLU A 78 14.16 -10.14 7.68
N GLN A 79 15.42 -9.81 7.42
CA GLN A 79 16.25 -9.01 8.32
C GLN A 79 15.61 -7.65 8.64
N VAL A 80 15.04 -6.99 7.62
CA VAL A 80 14.37 -5.69 7.79
C VAL A 80 13.12 -5.83 8.66
N LEU A 81 12.37 -6.92 8.51
CA LEU A 81 11.20 -7.20 9.35
C LEU A 81 11.62 -7.50 10.81
N LEU A 82 12.71 -8.23 11.02
CA LEU A 82 13.22 -8.58 12.34
C LEU A 82 13.75 -7.36 13.10
N GLU A 83 14.36 -6.41 12.41
CA GLU A 83 14.87 -5.15 12.99
C GLU A 83 13.74 -4.17 13.32
N ASN A 84 12.56 -4.29 12.68
CA ASN A 84 11.47 -3.32 12.75
C ASN A 84 10.12 -4.02 13.06
N ARG A 85 10.11 -4.97 13.99
CA ARG A 85 8.95 -5.83 14.30
C ARG A 85 7.73 -5.03 14.73
N GLU A 86 7.94 -3.92 15.42
CA GLU A 86 6.90 -3.02 15.89
C GLU A 86 6.25 -2.20 14.77
N ARG A 87 6.90 -2.11 13.61
CA ARG A 87 6.36 -1.50 12.37
C ARG A 87 5.65 -2.49 11.47
N CYS A 88 5.79 -3.79 11.74
CA CYS A 88 5.15 -4.82 10.93
C CYS A 88 3.64 -4.87 11.18
N ILE A 89 2.84 -4.86 10.11
CA ILE A 89 1.39 -5.02 10.14
C ILE A 89 0.96 -6.17 9.23
N THR A 90 -0.14 -6.85 9.58
CA THR A 90 -0.72 -7.95 8.80
C THR A 90 -2.20 -7.72 8.50
N ILE A 91 -2.64 -8.25 7.36
CA ILE A 91 -4.07 -8.45 7.07
C ILE A 91 -4.43 -9.85 7.58
N PRO A 92 -5.44 -9.99 8.46
CA PRO A 92 -5.82 -11.30 8.98
C PRO A 92 -6.25 -12.20 7.82
N MET A 93 -5.64 -13.38 7.73
CA MET A 93 -5.94 -14.42 6.75
C MET A 93 -6.17 -15.75 7.46
N GLY A 94 -7.14 -16.54 6.99
CA GLY A 94 -7.38 -17.89 7.51
C GLY A 94 -6.20 -18.83 7.19
N GLY A 95 -5.96 -19.80 8.08
CA GLY A 95 -4.73 -20.60 8.13
C GLY A 95 -4.42 -21.55 6.96
N THR A 96 -5.20 -21.53 5.87
CA THR A 96 -5.03 -22.46 4.73
C THR A 96 -4.99 -21.77 3.36
N GLY A 97 -4.90 -20.44 3.31
CA GLY A 97 -4.90 -19.67 2.06
C GLY A 97 -3.50 -19.24 1.57
N ARG A 98 -3.36 -19.04 0.27
CA ARG A 98 -2.30 -18.19 -0.30
C ARG A 98 -2.50 -16.76 0.20
N SER A 99 -1.41 -15.99 0.29
CA SER A 99 -1.50 -14.55 0.54
C SER A 99 -2.42 -13.87 -0.47
N LEU A 100 -3.09 -12.82 -0.04
CA LEU A 100 -3.85 -11.94 -0.92
C LEU A 100 -2.94 -11.41 -2.04
N ASN A 101 -3.52 -11.16 -3.20
CA ASN A 101 -2.82 -10.46 -4.27
C ASN A 101 -2.31 -9.09 -3.76
N LEU A 102 -1.16 -8.64 -4.28
CA LEU A 102 -0.52 -7.41 -3.81
C LEU A 102 -1.42 -6.18 -3.99
N GLY A 103 -2.14 -6.08 -5.10
CA GLY A 103 -3.08 -4.97 -5.37
C GLY A 103 -4.24 -4.93 -4.38
N VAL A 104 -4.81 -6.10 -4.04
CA VAL A 104 -5.87 -6.22 -3.02
C VAL A 104 -5.34 -5.82 -1.65
N SER A 105 -4.14 -6.29 -1.30
CA SER A 105 -3.50 -5.97 -0.03
C SER A 105 -3.22 -4.47 0.10
N ALA A 106 -2.70 -3.86 -0.95
CA ALA A 106 -2.47 -2.42 -1.02
C ALA A 106 -3.77 -1.63 -0.88
N GLY A 107 -4.84 -2.04 -1.58
CA GLY A 107 -6.15 -1.42 -1.46
C GLY A 107 -6.71 -1.46 -0.04
N ILE A 108 -6.68 -2.63 0.61
CA ILE A 108 -7.20 -2.82 1.97
C ILE A 108 -6.53 -1.87 2.98
N VAL A 109 -5.19 -1.88 3.01
CA VAL A 109 -4.45 -1.08 4.01
C VAL A 109 -4.54 0.41 3.69
N THR A 110 -4.46 0.80 2.41
CA THR A 110 -4.56 2.20 2.00
C THR A 110 -5.93 2.79 2.31
N TYR A 111 -7.02 2.04 2.12
CA TYR A 111 -8.36 2.53 2.45
C TYR A 111 -8.60 2.65 3.96
N GLU A 112 -7.94 1.82 4.79
CA GLU A 112 -7.98 2.01 6.24
C GLU A 112 -7.19 3.26 6.65
N ALA A 113 -6.01 3.48 6.08
CA ALA A 113 -5.26 4.72 6.30
C ALA A 113 -6.09 5.95 5.88
N LEU A 114 -6.78 5.88 4.74
CA LEU A 114 -7.71 6.91 4.29
C LEU A 114 -8.88 7.09 5.27
N ARG A 115 -9.48 6.01 5.78
CA ARG A 115 -10.59 6.07 6.74
C ARG A 115 -10.18 6.80 8.02
N GLN A 116 -8.98 6.55 8.53
CA GLN A 116 -8.44 7.23 9.72
C GLN A 116 -8.14 8.72 9.46
N ASN A 117 -7.84 9.09 8.20
CA ASN A 117 -7.42 10.44 7.80
C ASN A 117 -8.43 11.10 6.84
N TYR A 118 -9.72 10.77 6.95
CA TYR A 118 -10.73 11.08 5.92
C TYR A 118 -11.06 12.57 5.77
N GLU A 119 -10.65 13.44 6.70
CA GLU A 119 -11.07 14.84 6.74
C GLU A 119 -10.95 15.54 5.37
N GLY A 120 -12.11 15.80 4.74
CA GLY A 120 -12.19 16.65 3.56
C GLY A 120 -11.59 16.04 2.28
N PHE A 121 -11.67 14.72 2.05
CA PHE A 121 -11.45 14.17 0.71
C PHE A 121 -12.50 14.76 -0.25
N ASN A 122 -12.17 15.91 -0.85
CA ASN A 122 -13.10 16.92 -1.34
C ASN A 122 -14.26 16.36 -2.17
N LYS A 123 -15.44 16.26 -1.53
CA LYS A 123 -16.74 15.85 -2.09
C LYS A 123 -16.73 14.45 -2.69
N ILE A 124 -17.51 13.54 -2.09
CA ILE A 124 -18.29 12.59 -2.88
C ILE A 124 -19.07 13.43 -3.91
N THR A 125 -18.53 13.56 -5.12
CA THR A 125 -19.02 14.44 -6.20
C THR A 125 -20.22 13.81 -6.90
N ILE A 126 -20.44 12.53 -6.67
CA ILE A 126 -21.61 11.80 -7.14
C ILE A 126 -22.72 12.02 -6.12
N LYS A 127 -23.68 12.89 -6.45
CA LYS A 127 -24.92 13.02 -5.67
C LYS A 127 -25.54 11.63 -5.49
N ASN A 128 -25.94 11.30 -4.27
CA ASN A 128 -26.74 10.13 -4.00
C ASN A 128 -28.05 10.23 -4.81
N LYS A 129 -28.30 9.28 -5.71
CA LYS A 129 -29.48 9.23 -6.59
C LYS A 129 -30.56 8.28 -6.06
N LEU A 130 -30.44 7.80 -4.83
CA LEU A 130 -31.53 7.05 -4.17
C LEU A 130 -32.63 8.05 -3.82
N GLU A 131 -33.53 8.29 -4.77
CA GLU A 131 -34.79 8.98 -4.53
C GLU A 131 -35.77 7.98 -3.88
N GLU A 132 -36.36 8.35 -2.74
CA GLU A 132 -37.51 7.62 -2.19
C GLU A 132 -38.65 7.71 -3.20
N GLN A 133 -39.12 6.57 -3.70
CA GLN A 133 -40.34 6.54 -4.49
C GLN A 133 -41.52 6.82 -3.55
N SER A 134 -42.08 8.03 -3.64
CA SER A 134 -43.36 8.42 -3.04
C SER A 134 -44.53 7.67 -3.66
#